data_AF-A0A1S3DST6-F1
#
_entry.id   AF-A0A1S3DST6-F1
#
_cell.length_a   1.000
_cell.length_b   1.000
_cell.length_c   1.000
_cell.angle_alpha   90.00
_cell.angle_beta   90.00
_cell.angle_gamma   90.00
#
_symmetry.space_group_name_H-M   'P 1'
#
loop_
_entity.id
_entity.type
_entity.pdbx_description
1 polymer ?
#
loop_
_entity_poly.entity_id
_entity_poly.type
_entity_poly.pdbx_seq_one_letter_code
_entity_poly.pdbx_strand_id
1 'polypeptide(L)'
;STGCIKELRRLKKKTIMVNCNPETVSTDYDIPDRLYFEEISFEVVMDIYNSENPEGVILSMGGQLPNNIAMDLYRQNARIL
;
A
#
# COMPACT_ATOMS: atom_id res chain seq x y z
N SER A 1 -3.58 6.76 4.53
CA SER A 1 -3.77 7.45 5.81
C SER A 1 -3.67 6.46 6.95
N THR A 2 -3.00 6.86 8.03
CA THR A 2 -2.68 6.01 9.20
C THR A 2 -3.91 5.45 9.92
N GLY A 3 -5.08 6.09 9.77
CA GLY A 3 -6.36 5.59 10.30
C GLY A 3 -6.79 4.25 9.70
N CYS A 4 -6.59 4.04 8.38
CA CYS A 4 -6.96 2.78 7.72
C CYS A 4 -6.15 1.60 8.25
N ILE A 5 -4.85 1.77 8.46
CA ILE A 5 -3.97 0.71 8.95
C ILE A 5 -4.34 0.34 10.40
N LYS A 6 -4.67 1.33 11.24
CA LYS A 6 -5.14 1.10 12.62
C LYS A 6 -6.43 0.27 12.66
N GLU A 7 -7.37 0.54 11.78
CA GLU A 7 -8.62 -0.24 11.69
C GLU A 7 -8.37 -1.66 11.18
N LEU A 8 -7.53 -1.84 10.16
CA LEU A 8 -7.16 -3.18 9.69
C LEU A 8 -6.45 -4.00 10.77
N ARG A 9 -5.58 -3.37 11.56
CA ARG A 9 -4.93 -3.98 12.73
C ARG A 9 -5.97 -4.37 13.80
N ARG A 10 -6.98 -3.53 14.05
CA ARG A 10 -8.11 -3.86 14.96
C ARG A 10 -8.92 -5.06 14.46
N LEU A 11 -9.08 -5.18 13.14
CA LEU A 11 -9.70 -6.33 12.47
C LEU A 11 -8.79 -7.56 12.39
N LYS A 12 -7.59 -7.53 13.02
CA LYS A 12 -6.57 -8.58 13.00
C LYS A 12 -6.13 -8.96 11.58
N LYS A 13 -6.16 -8.00 10.65
CA LYS A 13 -5.62 -8.15 9.30
C LYS A 13 -4.15 -7.75 9.32
N LYS A 14 -3.32 -8.52 8.61
CA LYS A 14 -1.94 -8.14 8.35
C LYS A 14 -1.91 -6.99 7.35
N THR A 15 -1.01 -6.04 7.57
CA THR A 15 -0.94 -4.80 6.81
C THR A 15 0.45 -4.61 6.24
N ILE A 16 0.50 -4.33 4.94
CA ILE A 16 1.72 -4.01 4.21
C ILE A 16 1.56 -2.57 3.70
N MET A 17 2.55 -1.74 3.95
CA MET A 17 2.59 -0.35 3.49
C MET A 17 3.75 -0.16 2.53
N VAL A 18 3.51 0.57 1.46
CA VAL A 18 4.54 1.09 0.55
C VAL A 18 4.55 2.59 0.69
N ASN A 19 5.68 3.17 1.10
CA ASN A 19 5.83 4.61 1.26
C ASN A 19 7.17 5.04 0.65
N CYS A 20 7.16 6.11 -0.16
CA CYS A 20 8.37 6.66 -0.77
C CYS A 20 8.77 8.02 -0.18
N ASN A 21 7.98 8.57 0.75
CA ASN A 21 8.23 9.90 1.31
C ASN A 21 9.07 9.82 2.60
N PRO A 22 10.35 10.25 2.55
CA PRO A 22 11.25 10.21 3.71
C PRO A 22 10.79 11.06 4.89
N GLU A 23 9.94 12.08 4.67
CA GLU A 23 9.40 12.90 5.75
C GLU A 23 8.35 12.19 6.60
N THR A 24 7.69 11.17 6.04
CA THR A 24 6.59 10.43 6.70
C THR A 24 6.96 9.00 7.08
N VAL A 25 8.03 8.44 6.49
CA VAL A 25 8.47 7.07 6.75
C VAL A 25 8.81 6.82 8.23
N SER A 26 9.38 7.81 8.90
CA SER A 26 9.81 7.73 10.31
C SER A 26 8.62 7.63 11.27
N THR A 27 7.50 8.26 10.94
CA THR A 27 6.27 8.20 11.72
C THR A 27 5.42 6.98 11.42
N ASP A 28 5.59 6.38 10.24
CA ASP A 28 4.82 5.21 9.80
C ASP A 28 5.50 3.88 10.09
N TYR A 29 6.77 3.87 10.50
CA TYR A 29 7.59 2.64 10.65
C TYR A 29 6.96 1.57 11.55
N ASP A 30 6.34 1.96 12.67
CA ASP A 30 5.75 1.03 13.64
C ASP A 30 4.25 0.72 13.37
N ILE A 31 3.68 1.30 12.32
CA ILE A 31 2.24 1.25 12.07
C ILE A 31 1.81 -0.01 11.29
N PRO A 32 2.43 -0.40 10.16
CA PRO A 32 2.12 -1.64 9.46
C PRO A 32 2.89 -2.84 10.03
N ASP A 33 2.53 -4.06 9.62
CA ASP A 33 3.33 -5.26 9.93
C ASP A 33 4.57 -5.37 9.04
N ARG A 34 4.49 -4.81 7.83
CA ARG A 34 5.60 -4.70 6.88
C ARG A 34 5.58 -3.35 6.19
N LEU A 35 6.74 -2.71 6.11
CA LEU A 35 6.94 -1.44 5.42
C LEU A 35 7.98 -1.62 4.31
N TYR A 36 7.59 -1.29 3.08
CA TYR A 36 8.48 -1.15 1.93
C TYR A 36 8.77 0.33 1.70
N PHE A 37 10.05 0.70 1.71
CA PHE A 37 10.51 2.05 1.40
C PHE A 37 11.06 2.09 -0.03
N GLU A 38 10.15 2.11 -0.99
CA GLU A 38 10.42 2.02 -2.43
C GLU A 38 9.65 3.11 -3.16
N GLU A 39 10.09 3.47 -4.37
CA GLU A 39 9.33 4.36 -5.25
C GLU A 39 7.98 3.75 -5.62
N ILE A 40 6.91 4.57 -5.65
CA ILE A 40 5.57 4.08 -6.02
C ILE A 40 5.47 4.02 -7.55
N SER A 41 5.77 2.87 -8.12
CA SER A 41 5.52 2.53 -9.54
C SER A 41 4.59 1.32 -9.66
N PHE A 42 4.02 1.12 -10.85
CA PHE A 42 3.19 -0.05 -11.12
C PHE A 42 4.00 -1.36 -10.96
N GLU A 43 5.23 -1.40 -11.47
CA GLU A 43 6.10 -2.58 -11.39
C GLU A 43 6.39 -2.96 -9.94
N VAL A 44 6.82 -1.99 -9.13
CA VAL A 44 7.13 -2.22 -7.71
C VAL A 44 5.90 -2.73 -6.95
N VAL A 45 4.75 -2.09 -7.14
CA VAL A 45 3.52 -2.49 -6.43
C VAL A 45 3.07 -3.87 -6.88
N MET A 46 3.19 -4.20 -8.17
CA MET A 46 2.83 -5.52 -8.70
C MET A 46 3.78 -6.62 -8.20
N ASP A 47 5.08 -6.35 -8.13
CA ASP A 47 6.06 -7.28 -7.59
C ASP A 47 5.79 -7.59 -6.11
N ILE A 48 5.49 -6.54 -5.32
CA ILE A 48 5.08 -6.70 -3.91
C ILE A 48 3.76 -7.48 -3.83
N TYR A 49 2.77 -7.13 -4.66
CA TYR A 49 1.47 -7.82 -4.68
C TYR A 49 1.62 -9.31 -4.98
N ASN A 50 2.43 -9.67 -5.97
CA ASN A 50 2.69 -11.06 -6.33
C ASN A 50 3.48 -11.81 -5.24
N SER A 51 4.45 -11.14 -4.62
CA SER A 51 5.27 -11.75 -3.56
C SER A 51 4.50 -11.95 -2.26
N GLU A 52 3.62 -11.01 -1.90
CA GLU A 52 2.88 -11.03 -0.63
C GLU A 52 1.52 -11.70 -0.74
N ASN A 53 0.97 -11.77 -1.96
CA ASN A 53 -0.36 -12.31 -2.28
C ASN A 53 -1.45 -11.79 -1.31
N PRO A 54 -1.64 -10.45 -1.20
CA PRO A 54 -2.57 -9.88 -0.24
C PRO A 54 -4.03 -10.11 -0.66
N GLU A 55 -4.95 -10.07 0.31
CA GLU A 55 -6.39 -10.17 0.05
C GLU A 55 -6.93 -9.00 -0.79
N GLY A 56 -6.25 -7.86 -0.74
CA GLY A 56 -6.51 -6.71 -1.57
C GLY A 56 -5.58 -5.54 -1.27
N VAL A 57 -5.66 -4.50 -2.09
CA VAL A 57 -4.83 -3.30 -2.05
C VAL A 57 -5.70 -2.10 -1.75
N ILE A 58 -5.28 -1.28 -0.78
CA ILE A 58 -5.89 0.01 -0.48
C ILE A 58 -4.90 1.10 -0.86
N LEU A 59 -5.29 2.01 -1.75
CA LEU A 59 -4.48 3.14 -2.16
C LEU A 59 -4.90 4.36 -1.33
N SER A 60 -4.02 4.80 -0.43
CA SER A 60 -4.36 5.79 0.60
C SER A 60 -3.43 7.00 0.63
N MET A 61 -2.88 7.34 -0.54
CA MET A 61 -2.07 8.52 -0.81
C MET A 61 -2.94 9.50 -1.61
N GLY A 62 -3.12 10.74 -1.12
CA GLY A 62 -3.79 11.77 -1.90
C GLY A 62 -2.89 12.24 -3.05
N GLY A 63 -3.43 12.36 -4.27
CA GLY A 63 -2.69 12.86 -5.43
C GLY A 63 -3.05 12.17 -6.73
N GLN A 64 -2.45 12.62 -7.85
CA GLN A 64 -2.70 12.04 -9.17
C GLN A 64 -1.94 10.74 -9.41
N LEU A 65 -0.72 10.60 -8.86
CA LEU A 65 0.14 9.44 -9.08
C LEU A 65 -0.50 8.10 -8.60
N PRO A 66 -1.09 8.01 -7.39
CA PRO A 66 -1.72 6.78 -6.92
C PRO A 66 -2.97 6.41 -7.73
N ASN A 67 -3.71 7.39 -8.23
CA ASN A 67 -4.90 7.16 -9.07
C ASN A 67 -4.54 6.52 -10.42
N ASN A 68 -3.43 6.93 -11.01
CA ASN A 68 -2.95 6.34 -12.26
C ASN A 68 -2.60 4.86 -12.05
N ILE A 69 -1.88 4.55 -10.98
CA ILE A 69 -1.48 3.18 -10.63
C ILE A 69 -2.69 2.32 -10.24
N ALA A 70 -3.69 2.90 -9.58
CA ALA A 70 -4.95 2.23 -9.26
C ALA A 70 -5.62 1.65 -10.52
N MET A 71 -5.68 2.44 -11.58
CA MET A 71 -6.33 2.03 -12.83
C MET A 71 -5.56 0.89 -13.51
N ASP A 72 -4.23 0.93 -13.47
CA ASP A 72 -3.40 -0.13 -14.05
C ASP A 72 -3.44 -1.42 -13.24
N LEU A 73 -3.46 -1.33 -11.90
CA LEU A 73 -3.69 -2.48 -11.02
C LEU A 73 -5.08 -3.10 -11.21
N TYR A 74 -6.12 -2.27 -11.36
CA TYR A 74 -7.48 -2.73 -11.63
C TYR A 74 -7.56 -3.50 -12.94
N ARG A 75 -6.90 -2.98 -14.01
CA ARG A 75 -6.82 -3.66 -15.31
C ARG A 75 -6.12 -5.01 -15.25
N GLN A 76 -5.23 -5.20 -14.27
CA GLN A 76 -4.48 -6.45 -14.05
C GLN A 76 -5.21 -7.43 -13.11
N ASN A 77 -6.48 -7.18 -12.79
CA ASN A 77 -7.29 -7.96 -11.83
C ASN A 77 -6.74 -7.95 -10.39
N ALA A 78 -5.92 -6.97 -10.03
CA ALA A 78 -5.57 -6.78 -8.62
C ALA A 78 -6.83 -6.35 -7.85
N ARG A 79 -7.08 -6.96 -6.69
CA ARG A 79 -8.27 -6.66 -5.89
C ARG A 79 -8.08 -5.36 -5.15
N ILE A 80 -8.68 -4.27 -5.65
CA ILE A 80 -8.68 -2.97 -4.98
C ILE A 80 -9.84 -2.91 -3.98
N LEU A 81 -9.56 -2.49 -2.75
CA LEU A 81 -10.51 -2.40 -1.63
C LEU A 81 -10.85 -0.95 -1.25
#